data_AF-A0A2N6T3D9-F1
#
_entry.id   AF-A0A2N6T3D9-F1
#
_cell.length_a   1.000
_cell.length_b   1.000
_cell.length_c   1.000
_cell.angle_alpha   90.00
_cell.angle_beta   90.00
_cell.angle_gamma   90.00
#
_symmetry.space_group_name_H-M   'P 1'
#
loop_
_entity.id
_entity.type
_entity.pdbx_description
1 polymer ?
#
loop_
_entity_poly.entity_id
_entity_poly.type
_entity_poly.pdbx_seq_one_letter_code
_entity_poly.pdbx_strand_id
1 'polypeptide(L)'
;MLSIMESKQIDPSAARDALEAVREVEAHAAKVPIPWPMIVAVGLVFGLGIGLMLAGQVWGLLVLLASLFLMMVLEFSGKKAVRTAMKQDVQPDEGAWSWKRFFTFMVLYAAAYIGMQVFADRYPDGNLIVGVTVGVLAAAVMIAGYGLTWRKYH
;
A
#
# COMPACT_ATOMS: atom_id res chain seq x y z
N MET A 1 -20.01 60.99 20.26
CA MET A 1 -20.50 59.81 19.52
C MET A 1 -19.36 59.31 18.60
N LEU A 2 -18.27 58.78 19.19
CA LEU A 2 -17.01 58.50 18.49
C LEU A 2 -16.27 57.30 19.11
N SER A 3 -17.01 56.25 19.46
CA SER A 3 -16.48 55.11 20.26
C SER A 3 -16.79 53.73 19.66
N ILE A 4 -17.02 53.61 18.35
CA ILE A 4 -17.44 52.32 17.74
C ILE A 4 -16.51 51.82 16.61
N MET A 5 -15.35 52.45 16.40
CA MET A 5 -14.38 51.92 15.41
C MET A 5 -12.98 51.81 16.01
N GLU A 6 -12.87 51.14 17.16
CA GLU A 6 -11.64 50.48 17.53
C GLU A 6 -11.52 49.26 16.61
N SER A 7 -10.90 49.47 15.45
CA SER A 7 -10.49 48.36 14.59
C SER A 7 -9.61 47.46 15.45
N LYS A 8 -10.13 46.29 15.85
CA LYS A 8 -9.33 45.18 16.34
C LYS A 8 -8.28 44.90 15.27
N GLN A 9 -7.11 45.53 15.39
CA GLN A 9 -5.93 45.14 14.66
C GLN A 9 -5.67 43.71 15.10
N ILE A 10 -6.06 42.76 14.25
CA ILE A 10 -5.74 41.37 14.46
C ILE A 10 -4.22 41.30 14.38
N ASP A 11 -3.60 40.97 15.51
CA ASP A 11 -2.16 40.78 15.57
C ASP A 11 -1.76 39.75 14.50
N PRO A 12 -0.85 40.10 13.58
CA PRO A 12 -0.40 39.20 12.52
C PRO A 12 0.14 37.86 13.05
N SER A 13 0.63 37.84 14.30
CA SER A 13 1.06 36.61 14.97
C SER A 13 -0.15 35.72 15.30
N ALA A 14 -1.19 36.26 15.92
CA ALA A 14 -2.42 35.54 16.26
C ALA A 14 -3.15 35.01 15.00
N ALA A 15 -3.09 35.74 13.88
CA ALA A 15 -3.63 35.27 12.60
C ALA A 15 -2.83 34.08 12.02
N ARG A 16 -1.50 34.06 12.19
CA ARG A 16 -0.64 32.96 11.77
C ARG A 16 -0.83 31.72 12.63
N ASP A 17 -0.92 31.88 13.94
CA ASP A 17 -1.16 30.79 14.88
C ASP A 17 -2.53 30.13 14.62
N ALA A 18 -3.56 30.94 14.33
CA ALA A 18 -4.87 30.42 13.96
C ALA A 18 -4.83 29.63 12.63
N LEU A 19 -4.06 30.08 11.64
CA LEU A 19 -3.87 29.37 10.38
C LEU A 19 -3.06 28.08 10.55
N GLU A 20 -2.05 28.07 11.44
CA GLU A 20 -1.31 26.85 11.79
C GLU A 20 -2.20 25.85 12.51
N ALA A 21 -3.02 26.30 13.47
CA ALA A 21 -3.98 25.43 14.16
C ALA A 21 -5.00 24.82 13.18
N VAL A 22 -5.52 25.60 12.23
CA VAL A 22 -6.42 25.09 11.18
C VAL A 22 -5.69 24.10 10.28
N ARG A 23 -4.45 24.38 9.86
CA ARG A 23 -3.65 23.45 9.05
C ARG A 23 -3.35 22.15 9.79
N GLU A 24 -3.13 22.21 11.10
CA GLU A 24 -2.90 21.03 11.92
C GLU A 24 -4.17 20.16 12.02
N VAL A 25 -5.33 20.80 12.22
CA VAL A 25 -6.63 20.12 12.23
C VAL A 25 -6.96 19.53 10.87
N GLU A 26 -6.72 20.26 9.77
CA GLU A 26 -6.87 19.76 8.40
C GLU A 26 -5.91 18.60 8.12
N ALA A 27 -4.65 18.71 8.54
CA ALA A 27 -3.67 17.64 8.41
C ALA A 27 -4.05 16.41 9.24
N HIS A 28 -4.71 16.58 10.37
CA HIS A 28 -5.20 15.47 11.18
C HIS A 28 -6.47 14.84 10.59
N ALA A 29 -7.40 15.66 10.08
CA ALA A 29 -8.65 15.22 9.45
C ALA A 29 -8.41 14.58 8.07
N ALA A 30 -7.33 14.95 7.38
CA ALA A 30 -6.96 14.38 6.09
C ALA A 30 -6.30 12.99 6.19
N LYS A 31 -5.94 12.51 7.38
CA LYS A 31 -5.26 11.20 7.55
C LYS A 31 -6.18 10.06 7.13
N VAL A 32 -5.86 9.44 6.00
CA VAL A 32 -6.53 8.22 5.55
C VAL A 32 -6.23 7.08 6.55
N PRO A 33 -7.25 6.41 7.09
CA PRO A 33 -7.05 5.28 7.98
C PRO A 33 -6.33 4.16 7.22
N ILE A 34 -5.28 3.60 7.85
CA ILE A 34 -4.54 2.49 7.26
C ILE A 34 -5.30 1.18 7.55
N PRO A 35 -5.71 0.40 6.53
CA PRO A 35 -6.40 -0.88 6.70
C PRO A 35 -5.43 -2.00 7.08
N TRP A 36 -4.80 -1.90 8.26
CA TRP A 36 -3.81 -2.85 8.76
C TRP A 36 -4.24 -4.32 8.69
N PRO A 37 -5.47 -4.72 9.07
CA PRO A 37 -5.86 -6.13 9.01
C PRO A 37 -5.77 -6.70 7.59
N MET A 38 -6.13 -5.90 6.60
CA MET A 38 -6.13 -6.33 5.20
C MET A 38 -4.70 -6.34 4.62
N ILE A 39 -3.86 -5.36 4.98
CA ILE A 39 -2.43 -5.35 4.62
C ILE A 39 -1.72 -6.60 5.19
N VAL A 40 -2.00 -6.94 6.46
CA VAL A 40 -1.44 -8.13 7.11
C VAL A 40 -1.91 -9.40 6.41
N ALA A 41 -3.21 -9.52 6.12
CA ALA A 41 -3.75 -10.68 5.40
C ALA A 41 -3.09 -10.84 4.02
N VAL A 42 -2.99 -9.76 3.24
CA VAL A 42 -2.32 -9.74 1.94
C VAL A 42 -0.86 -10.20 2.06
N GLY A 43 -0.10 -9.63 3.00
CA GLY A 43 1.30 -9.96 3.18
C GLY A 43 1.54 -11.41 3.62
N LEU A 44 0.71 -11.94 4.51
CA LEU A 44 0.76 -13.35 4.93
C LEU A 44 0.46 -14.30 3.77
N VAL A 45 -0.58 -14.03 2.99
CA VAL A 45 -0.94 -14.88 1.83
C VAL A 45 0.16 -14.81 0.76
N PHE A 46 0.74 -13.63 0.53
CA PHE A 46 1.88 -13.48 -0.38
C PHE A 46 3.11 -14.28 0.08
N GLY A 47 3.53 -14.13 1.34
CA GLY A 47 4.66 -14.85 1.91
C GLY A 47 4.44 -16.37 1.94
N LEU A 48 3.21 -16.82 2.24
CA LEU A 48 2.84 -18.23 2.16
C LEU A 48 2.97 -18.77 0.73
N GLY A 49 2.52 -18.01 -0.27
CA GLY A 49 2.64 -18.39 -1.68
C GLY A 49 4.09 -18.55 -2.12
N ILE A 50 4.96 -17.61 -1.75
CA ILE A 50 6.41 -17.71 -1.99
C ILE A 50 7.01 -18.92 -1.27
N GLY A 51 6.68 -19.11 0.01
CA GLY A 51 7.23 -20.20 0.80
C GLY A 51 6.83 -21.58 0.28
N LEU A 52 5.57 -21.75 -0.15
CA LEU A 52 5.08 -22.97 -0.78
C LEU A 52 5.77 -23.24 -2.12
N MET A 53 5.95 -22.21 -2.94
CA MET A 53 6.67 -22.32 -4.21
C MET A 53 8.10 -22.84 -3.99
N LEU A 54 8.83 -22.26 -3.05
CA LEU A 54 10.22 -22.64 -2.74
C LEU A 54 10.33 -23.99 -2.01
N ALA A 55 9.26 -24.43 -1.36
CA ALA A 55 9.12 -25.78 -0.81
C ALA A 55 8.72 -26.83 -1.86
N GLY A 56 8.73 -26.49 -3.16
CA GLY A 56 8.40 -27.42 -4.25
C GLY A 56 6.91 -27.69 -4.43
N GLN A 57 6.03 -26.97 -3.73
CA GLN A 57 4.59 -27.18 -3.81
C GLN A 57 4.00 -26.43 -5.00
N VAL A 58 3.44 -27.17 -5.96
CA VAL A 58 2.81 -26.64 -7.19
C VAL A 58 1.69 -25.64 -6.87
N TRP A 59 0.99 -25.83 -5.75
CA TRP A 59 -0.09 -24.96 -5.27
C TRP A 59 0.38 -23.55 -4.85
N GLY A 60 1.69 -23.34 -4.64
CA GLY A 60 2.23 -22.02 -4.28
C GLY A 60 1.88 -20.93 -5.28
N LEU A 61 1.79 -21.26 -6.57
CA LEU A 61 1.35 -20.33 -7.61
C LEU A 61 -0.11 -19.87 -7.40
N LEU A 62 -1.01 -20.78 -7.03
CA LEU A 62 -2.41 -20.45 -6.80
C LEU A 62 -2.58 -19.55 -5.57
N VAL A 63 -1.78 -19.78 -4.53
CA VAL A 63 -1.75 -18.90 -3.35
C VAL A 63 -1.20 -17.52 -3.70
N LEU A 64 -0.17 -17.44 -4.56
CA LEU A 64 0.32 -16.15 -5.07
C LEU A 64 -0.74 -15.39 -5.88
N LEU A 65 -1.48 -16.09 -6.75
CA LEU A 65 -2.59 -15.47 -7.50
C LEU A 65 -3.69 -14.96 -6.56
N ALA A 66 -4.02 -15.72 -5.51
CA ALA A 66 -4.95 -15.27 -4.48
C ALA A 66 -4.43 -14.01 -3.75
N SER A 67 -3.13 -13.93 -3.45
CA SER A 67 -2.52 -12.73 -2.84
C SER A 67 -2.65 -11.49 -3.75
N LEU A 68 -2.50 -11.70 -5.07
CA LEU A 68 -2.66 -10.67 -6.09
C LEU A 68 -4.09 -10.13 -6.14
N PHE A 69 -5.06 -11.04 -6.07
CA PHE A 69 -6.46 -10.68 -5.99
C PHE A 69 -6.76 -9.87 -4.71
N LEU A 70 -6.25 -10.29 -3.55
CA LEU A 70 -6.41 -9.54 -2.31
C LEU A 70 -5.76 -8.15 -2.36
N MET A 71 -4.58 -8.01 -2.99
CA MET A 71 -3.96 -6.70 -3.23
C MET A 71 -4.86 -5.82 -4.10
N MET A 72 -5.47 -6.39 -5.14
CA MET A 72 -6.38 -5.66 -6.00
C MET A 72 -7.59 -5.14 -5.21
N VAL A 73 -8.22 -5.99 -4.39
CA VAL A 73 -9.34 -5.58 -3.52
C VAL A 73 -8.89 -4.50 -2.53
N LEU A 74 -7.70 -4.64 -1.93
CA LEU A 74 -7.12 -3.65 -1.02
C LEU A 74 -6.97 -2.29 -1.72
N GLU A 75 -6.37 -2.25 -2.91
CA GLU A 75 -6.18 -1.03 -3.70
C GLU A 75 -7.51 -0.39 -4.12
N PHE A 76 -8.52 -1.20 -4.49
CA PHE A 76 -9.86 -0.67 -4.81
C PHE A 76 -10.58 -0.13 -3.58
N SER A 77 -10.39 -0.73 -2.41
CA SER A 77 -10.98 -0.25 -1.15
C SER A 77 -10.37 1.09 -0.67
N GLY A 78 -9.13 1.38 -1.06
CA GLY A 78 -8.43 2.61 -0.71
C GLY A 78 -8.78 3.81 -1.59
N LYS A 79 -9.44 3.62 -2.73
CA LYS A 79 -9.88 4.72 -3.60
C LYS A 79 -11.07 5.42 -2.95
N LYS A 80 -10.87 6.66 -2.47
CA LYS A 80 -11.99 7.50 -2.01
C LYS A 80 -12.97 7.69 -3.17
N ALA A 81 -14.20 7.23 -3.01
CA ALA A 81 -15.32 7.68 -3.83
C ALA A 81 -15.60 9.14 -3.45
N VAL A 82 -14.79 10.08 -3.94
CA VAL A 82 -15.06 11.50 -3.77
C VAL A 82 -16.33 11.79 -4.57
N ARG A 83 -17.33 12.30 -3.84
CA ARG A 83 -18.66 12.63 -4.36
C ARG A 83 -18.55 13.45 -5.64
N THR A 84 -19.23 12.95 -6.67
CA THR A 84 -19.60 13.56 -7.93
C THR A 84 -20.43 14.86 -7.77
N ALA A 85 -19.91 15.88 -7.08
CA ALA A 85 -20.69 17.09 -6.78
C ALA A 85 -19.93 18.43 -6.82
N MET A 86 -18.63 18.46 -7.14
CA MET A 86 -17.99 19.71 -7.57
C MET A 86 -17.27 19.44 -8.88
N LYS A 87 -17.29 20.44 -9.77
CA LYS A 87 -16.59 20.45 -11.06
C LYS A 87 -15.07 20.46 -10.87
N GLN A 88 -14.57 19.42 -10.24
CA GLN A 88 -13.17 19.11 -10.12
C GLN A 88 -12.84 18.32 -11.38
N ASP A 89 -11.87 18.81 -12.16
CA ASP A 89 -11.36 18.05 -13.31
C ASP A 89 -11.00 16.66 -12.81
N VAL A 90 -11.68 15.65 -13.37
CA VAL A 90 -11.38 14.24 -13.13
C VAL A 90 -9.91 14.08 -13.45
N GLN A 91 -9.10 13.80 -12.44
CA GLN A 91 -7.68 13.62 -12.62
C GLN A 91 -7.52 12.46 -13.62
N PRO A 92 -6.89 12.67 -14.80
CA PRO A 92 -6.93 11.70 -15.89
C PRO A 92 -6.29 10.34 -15.54
N ASP A 93 -5.62 10.27 -14.38
CA ASP A 93 -4.99 9.07 -13.83
C ASP A 93 -5.89 8.26 -12.88
N GLU A 94 -7.12 8.72 -12.56
CA GLU A 94 -8.10 7.97 -11.77
C GLU A 94 -8.63 6.77 -12.57
N GLY A 95 -7.88 5.67 -12.57
CA GLY A 95 -8.23 4.43 -13.29
C GLY A 95 -7.15 3.92 -14.23
N ALA A 96 -6.06 4.66 -14.43
CA ALA A 96 -4.95 4.21 -15.25
C ALA A 96 -4.28 2.97 -14.61
N TRP A 97 -4.42 1.83 -15.27
CA TRP A 97 -3.68 0.61 -14.94
C TRP A 97 -2.19 0.94 -14.93
N SER A 98 -1.56 0.84 -13.77
CA SER A 98 -0.14 1.16 -13.63
C SER A 98 0.69 0.04 -14.23
N TRP A 99 1.04 0.17 -15.51
CA TRP A 99 1.97 -0.72 -16.21
C TRP A 99 3.27 -0.92 -15.43
N LYS A 100 3.74 0.11 -14.71
CA LYS A 100 4.90 0.00 -13.82
C LYS A 100 4.69 -1.04 -12.73
N ARG A 101 3.55 -1.05 -12.03
CA ARG A 101 3.24 -2.06 -11.00
C ARG A 101 3.14 -3.46 -11.61
N PHE A 102 2.54 -3.59 -12.79
CA PHE A 102 2.47 -4.86 -13.52
C PHE A 102 3.85 -5.38 -13.92
N PHE A 103 4.72 -4.55 -14.49
CA PHE A 103 6.07 -4.94 -14.87
C PHE A 103 6.94 -5.25 -13.65
N THR A 104 6.83 -4.47 -12.57
CA THR A 104 7.50 -4.79 -11.30
C THR A 104 7.08 -6.16 -10.79
N PHE A 105 5.78 -6.48 -10.84
CA PHE A 105 5.29 -7.81 -10.48
C PHE A 105 5.85 -8.90 -11.40
N MET A 106 5.85 -8.70 -12.72
CA MET A 106 6.38 -9.66 -13.69
C MET A 106 7.88 -9.92 -13.49
N VAL A 107 8.67 -8.87 -13.20
CA VAL A 107 10.11 -9.01 -12.92
C VAL A 107 10.34 -9.77 -11.62
N LEU A 108 9.59 -9.46 -10.56
CA LEU A 108 9.67 -10.19 -9.29
C LEU A 108 9.24 -11.66 -9.47
N TYR A 109 8.18 -11.92 -10.24
CA TYR A 109 7.72 -13.25 -10.58
C TYR A 109 8.78 -14.02 -11.37
N ALA A 110 9.36 -13.41 -12.40
CA ALA A 110 10.41 -14.02 -13.21
C ALA A 110 11.65 -14.32 -12.37
N ALA A 111 12.08 -13.39 -11.51
CA ALA A 111 13.19 -13.61 -10.60
C ALA A 111 12.92 -14.74 -9.61
N ALA A 112 11.70 -14.81 -9.04
CA ALA A 112 11.29 -15.90 -8.17
C ALA A 112 11.24 -17.24 -8.91
N TYR A 113 10.73 -17.26 -10.15
CA TYR A 113 10.64 -18.46 -10.98
C TYR A 113 12.02 -18.97 -11.41
N ILE A 114 12.92 -18.09 -11.86
CA ILE A 114 14.30 -18.42 -12.19
C ILE A 114 15.04 -18.90 -10.94
N GLY A 115 14.87 -18.22 -9.80
CA GLY A 115 15.38 -18.68 -8.52
C GLY A 115 14.92 -20.10 -8.22
N MET A 116 13.63 -20.38 -8.40
CA MET A 116 13.07 -21.71 -8.19
C MET A 116 13.68 -22.76 -9.14
N GLN A 117 13.88 -22.45 -10.42
CA GLN A 117 14.53 -23.36 -11.38
C GLN A 117 15.98 -23.66 -10.98
N VAL A 118 16.74 -22.63 -10.57
CA VAL A 118 18.13 -22.78 -10.09
C VAL A 118 18.19 -23.56 -8.77
N PHE A 119 17.21 -23.35 -7.88
CA PHE A 119 17.09 -24.10 -6.63
C PHE A 119 16.59 -25.54 -6.86
N ALA A 120 15.74 -25.78 -7.85
CA ALA A 120 15.24 -27.10 -8.22
C ALA A 120 16.35 -28.00 -8.76
N ASP A 121 17.33 -27.45 -9.49
CA ASP A 121 18.53 -28.18 -9.92
C ASP A 121 19.42 -28.64 -8.73
N ARG A 122 19.37 -27.93 -7.59
CA ARG A 122 20.10 -28.30 -6.36
C ARG A 122 19.25 -29.10 -5.36
N TYR A 123 17.95 -28.88 -5.35
CA TYR A 123 16.96 -29.45 -4.43
C TYR A 123 15.69 -29.81 -5.22
N PRO A 124 15.68 -30.96 -5.92
CA PRO A 124 14.58 -31.35 -6.80
C PRO A 124 13.24 -31.55 -6.07
N ASP A 125 13.29 -31.87 -4.77
CA ASP A 125 12.12 -32.01 -3.90
C ASP A 125 11.72 -30.69 -3.20
N GLY A 126 12.42 -29.59 -3.50
CA GLY A 126 12.29 -28.32 -2.80
C GLY A 126 13.02 -28.30 -1.44
N ASN A 127 13.12 -27.12 -0.83
CA ASN A 127 13.74 -26.97 0.49
C ASN A 127 12.78 -26.24 1.44
N LEU A 128 12.12 -27.01 2.31
CA LEU A 128 11.12 -26.50 3.23
C LEU A 128 11.67 -25.44 4.18
N ILE A 129 12.92 -25.59 4.65
CA ILE A 129 13.56 -24.61 5.54
C ILE A 129 13.72 -23.28 4.80
N VAL A 130 14.29 -23.31 3.59
CA VAL A 130 14.45 -22.13 2.75
C VAL A 130 13.10 -21.51 2.41
N GLY A 131 12.11 -22.32 2.04
CA GLY A 131 10.76 -21.84 1.74
C GLY A 131 10.11 -21.13 2.92
N VAL A 132 10.16 -21.71 4.11
CA VAL A 132 9.65 -21.05 5.32
C VAL A 132 10.39 -19.76 5.61
N THR A 133 11.72 -19.76 5.59
CA THR A 133 12.52 -18.56 5.88
C THR A 133 12.24 -17.43 4.88
N VAL A 134 12.27 -17.72 3.58
CA VAL A 134 12.03 -16.73 2.53
C VAL A 134 10.57 -16.27 2.54
N GLY A 135 9.61 -17.17 2.78
CA GLY A 135 8.19 -16.83 2.88
C GLY A 135 7.91 -15.86 4.04
N VAL A 136 8.50 -16.09 5.22
CA VAL A 136 8.38 -15.19 6.38
C VAL A 136 8.99 -13.82 6.08
N LEU A 137 10.20 -13.80 5.49
CA LEU A 137 10.85 -12.54 5.10
C LEU A 137 10.02 -11.76 4.08
N ALA A 138 9.48 -12.44 3.07
CA ALA A 138 8.62 -11.84 2.06
C ALA A 138 7.34 -11.25 2.66
N ALA A 139 6.69 -11.96 3.59
CA ALA A 139 5.52 -11.44 4.30
C ALA A 139 5.87 -10.17 5.09
N ALA A 140 6.96 -10.21 5.87
CA ALA A 140 7.38 -9.06 6.68
C ALA A 140 7.69 -7.82 5.82
N VAL A 141 8.43 -8.00 4.73
CA VAL A 141 8.75 -6.93 3.77
C VAL A 141 7.47 -6.37 3.14
N MET A 142 6.53 -7.22 2.77
CA MET A 142 5.29 -6.79 2.13
C MET A 142 4.41 -5.98 3.09
N ILE A 143 4.23 -6.47 4.33
CA ILE A 143 3.44 -5.79 5.37
C ILE A 143 4.06 -4.44 5.70
N ALA A 144 5.38 -4.40 5.93
CA ALA A 144 6.08 -3.16 6.24
C ALA A 144 6.02 -2.17 5.06
N GLY A 145 6.27 -2.64 3.83
CA GLY A 145 6.23 -1.83 2.62
C GLY A 145 4.85 -1.21 2.40
N TYR A 146 3.79 -2.01 2.42
CA TYR A 146 2.42 -1.50 2.27
C TYR A 146 2.04 -0.57 3.43
N GLY A 147 2.29 -0.96 4.68
CA GLY A 147 1.95 -0.16 5.85
C GLY A 147 2.64 1.21 5.89
N LEU A 148 3.93 1.27 5.52
CA LEU A 148 4.71 2.52 5.51
C LEU A 148 4.35 3.43 4.33
N THR A 149 3.98 2.85 3.19
CA THR A 149 3.70 3.63 1.97
C THR A 149 2.23 3.98 1.78
N TRP A 150 1.30 3.35 2.51
CA TRP A 150 -0.14 3.55 2.35
C TRP A 150 -0.56 5.02 2.38
N ARG A 151 -0.19 5.74 3.46
CA ARG A 151 -0.52 7.18 3.61
C ARG A 151 0.10 8.10 2.57
N LYS A 152 1.12 7.63 1.85
CA LYS A 152 1.78 8.41 0.80
C LYS A 152 1.06 8.30 -0.54
N TYR A 153 0.44 7.14 -0.81
CA TYR A 153 -0.17 6.84 -2.10
C TYR A 153 -1.70 6.77 -2.06
N HIS A 154 -2.31 6.82 -0.87
CA HIS A 154 -3.75 6.79 -0.62
C HIS A 154 -4.14 7.84 0.42
#